data_AF-A0A0Z8HBD6-F1
#
_entry.id   AF-A0A0Z8HBD6-F1
#
_cell.length_a   1.000
_cell.length_b   1.000
_cell.length_c   1.000
_cell.angle_alpha   90.00
_cell.angle_beta   90.00
_cell.angle_gamma   90.00
#
_symmetry.space_group_name_H-M   'P 1'
#
loop_
_entity.id
_entity.type
_entity.pdbx_description
1 polymer ?
#
loop_
_entity_poly.entity_id
_entity_poly.type
_entity_poly.pdbx_seq_one_letter_code
_entity_poly.pdbx_strand_id
1 'polypeptide(L)'
;MAGLPTTEIIEPEEIEHRVHHILKVCGLYSFRNWPISALSYGQKKRVTIASILVLNPEIILLDEPTAGQDQRHYREMMEFLDQLNAQGHTIVMITHDMQLMLDYSDRAVVVVDGQIIEDASPAEILSDDTVIERANLKETSIFHLAERLGVNPLELTTFYMQEERRGR
;
A
#
# COMPACT_ATOMS: atom_id res chain seq x y z
N MET A 1 9.84 -20.04 16.21
CA MET A 1 10.63 -19.04 16.97
C MET A 1 11.67 -18.45 16.03
N ALA A 2 11.31 -17.40 15.30
CA ALA A 2 12.27 -16.67 14.47
C ALA A 2 13.13 -15.84 15.42
N GLY A 3 14.43 -16.16 15.48
CA GLY A 3 15.38 -15.41 16.29
C GLY A 3 15.43 -13.96 15.82
N LEU A 4 15.47 -13.04 16.77
CA LEU A 4 15.85 -11.65 16.50
C LEU A 4 17.18 -11.66 15.73
N PRO A 5 17.34 -10.86 14.65
CA PRO A 5 18.57 -10.85 13.90
C PRO A 5 19.71 -10.47 14.85
N THR A 6 20.68 -11.36 14.93
CA THR A 6 21.90 -11.16 15.71
C THR A 6 22.58 -9.92 15.14
N THR A 7 23.04 -9.03 16.02
CA THR A 7 23.80 -7.83 15.66
C THR A 7 25.15 -8.26 15.07
N GLU A 8 25.16 -8.73 13.82
CA GLU A 8 26.37 -8.91 13.05
C GLU A 8 27.00 -7.52 12.86
N ILE A 9 28.29 -7.40 13.16
CA ILE A 9 29.05 -6.18 12.91
C ILE A 9 29.21 -6.08 11.39
N ILE A 10 28.37 -5.24 10.78
CA ILE A 10 28.43 -4.98 9.34
C ILE A 10 29.54 -3.96 9.11
N GLU A 11 30.43 -4.24 8.15
CA GLU A 11 31.51 -3.32 7.76
C GLU A 11 30.94 -1.97 7.27
N PRO A 12 31.57 -0.82 7.58
CA PRO A 12 31.05 0.49 7.19
C PRO A 12 30.81 0.65 5.68
N GLU A 13 31.65 0.04 4.85
CA GLU A 13 31.52 0.05 3.39
C GLU A 13 30.26 -0.70 2.91
N GLU A 14 29.96 -1.83 3.55
CA GLU A 14 28.74 -2.61 3.28
C GLU A 14 27.48 -1.85 3.70
N ILE A 15 27.53 -1.12 4.83
CA ILE A 15 26.43 -0.23 5.27
C ILE A 15 26.20 0.86 4.22
N GLU A 16 27.26 1.53 3.78
CA GLU A 16 27.17 2.60 2.79
C GLU A 16 26.59 2.09 1.46
N HIS A 17 27.04 0.91 1.00
CA HIS A 17 26.51 0.27 -0.20
C HIS A 17 25.01 -0.04 -0.08
N ARG A 18 24.56 -0.62 1.04
CA ARG A 18 23.14 -0.91 1.29
C ARG A 18 22.30 0.36 1.30
N VAL A 19 22.74 1.38 2.04
CA VAL A 19 22.04 2.67 2.12
C VAL A 19 21.93 3.30 0.74
N HIS A 20 23.02 3.33 -0.04
CA HIS A 20 23.01 3.88 -1.39
C HIS A 20 22.10 3.11 -2.35
N HIS A 21 22.06 1.79 -2.24
CA HIS A 21 21.14 0.97 -3.01
C HIS A 21 19.68 1.30 -2.68
N ILE A 22 19.31 1.32 -1.41
CA ILE A 22 17.93 1.62 -0.98
C ILE A 22 17.53 3.05 -1.36
N LEU A 23 18.43 4.03 -1.21
CA LEU A 23 18.14 5.39 -1.66
C LEU A 23 17.87 5.47 -3.16
N LYS A 24 18.49 4.61 -3.99
CA LYS A 24 18.15 4.53 -5.43
C LYS A 24 16.78 3.91 -5.65
N VAL A 25 16.47 2.81 -4.98
CA VAL A 25 15.14 2.15 -5.03
C VAL A 25 14.03 3.13 -4.65
N CYS A 26 14.25 3.95 -3.62
CA CYS A 26 13.26 4.94 -3.18
C CYS A 26 13.23 6.23 -4.04
N GLY A 27 14.12 6.38 -5.03
CA GLY A 27 14.24 7.61 -5.83
C GLY A 27 14.82 8.80 -5.06
N LEU A 28 15.53 8.55 -3.96
CA LEU A 28 16.05 9.54 -3.03
C LEU A 28 17.56 9.79 -3.13
N TYR A 29 18.29 9.02 -3.95
CA TYR A 29 19.76 9.09 -4.03
C TYR A 29 20.31 10.48 -4.32
N SER A 30 19.64 11.27 -5.17
CA SER A 30 20.03 12.64 -5.50
C SER A 30 19.95 13.60 -4.30
N PHE A 31 19.16 13.26 -3.28
CA PHE A 31 18.92 14.06 -2.08
C PHE A 31 19.69 13.54 -0.85
N ARG A 32 20.58 12.55 -1.01
CA ARG A 32 21.25 11.85 0.12
C ARG A 32 22.02 12.76 1.10
N ASN A 33 22.47 13.93 0.64
CA ASN A 33 23.19 14.91 1.45
C ASN A 33 22.32 16.13 1.84
N TRP A 34 21.02 16.11 1.53
CA TRP A 34 20.12 17.20 1.89
C TRP A 34 19.65 17.04 3.34
N PRO A 35 19.43 18.16 4.05
CA PRO A 35 18.78 18.09 5.36
C PRO A 35 17.33 17.58 5.18
N ILE A 36 16.89 16.69 6.07
CA ILE A 36 15.53 16.11 6.01
C ILE A 36 14.45 17.21 5.98
N SER A 37 14.67 18.32 6.67
CA SER A 37 13.75 19.47 6.69
C SER A 37 13.45 20.04 5.30
N ALA A 38 14.42 19.98 4.38
CA ALA A 38 14.31 20.49 3.00
C ALA A 38 13.59 19.53 2.03
N LEU A 39 13.28 18.31 2.46
CA LEU A 39 12.54 17.35 1.64
C LEU A 39 11.04 17.67 1.62
N SER A 40 10.38 17.37 0.50
CA SER A 40 8.92 17.41 0.40
C SER A 40 8.27 16.40 1.36
N TYR A 41 6.98 16.54 1.62
CA TYR A 41 6.27 15.63 2.51
C TYR A 41 6.27 14.17 1.99
N GLY A 42 6.05 13.98 0.69
CA GLY A 42 6.17 12.66 0.04
C GLY A 42 7.58 12.07 0.12
N GLN A 43 8.62 12.90 -0.09
CA GLN A 43 10.01 12.46 0.06
C GLN A 43 10.32 12.05 1.50
N LYS A 44 9.82 12.78 2.51
CA LYS A 44 9.97 12.40 3.93
C LYS A 44 9.34 11.05 4.23
N LYS A 45 8.14 10.75 3.70
CA LYS A 45 7.54 9.41 3.85
C LYS A 45 8.39 8.32 3.18
N ARG A 46 8.91 8.56 1.97
CA ARG A 46 9.83 7.62 1.31
C ARG A 46 11.11 7.37 2.10
N VAL A 47 11.64 8.38 2.79
CA VAL A 47 12.80 8.21 3.71
C VAL A 47 12.43 7.27 4.87
N THR A 48 11.23 7.39 5.42
CA THR A 48 10.74 6.46 6.47
C THR A 48 10.64 5.03 5.95
N ILE A 49 10.21 4.82 4.71
CA ILE A 49 10.17 3.47 4.12
C ILE A 49 11.60 2.98 3.85
N ALA A 50 12.49 3.85 3.34
CA ALA A 50 13.90 3.54 3.08
C ALA A 50 14.63 3.04 4.34
N SER A 51 14.37 3.64 5.51
CA SER A 51 15.02 3.21 6.76
C SER A 51 14.61 1.81 7.18
N ILE A 52 13.40 1.38 6.83
CA ILE A 52 12.90 0.02 7.08
C ILE A 52 13.45 -0.95 6.03
N LEU A 53 13.46 -0.55 4.76
CA LEU A 53 13.95 -1.39 3.65
C LEU A 53 15.43 -1.76 3.77
N VAL A 54 16.24 -0.94 4.46
CA VAL A 54 17.65 -1.28 4.74
C VAL A 54 17.80 -2.59 5.51
N LEU A 55 16.77 -3.00 6.26
CA LEU A 55 16.72 -4.27 6.98
C LEU A 55 16.32 -5.46 6.10
N ASN A 56 15.98 -5.21 4.83
CA ASN A 56 15.47 -6.19 3.88
C ASN A 56 14.30 -7.04 4.44
N PRO A 57 13.19 -6.39 4.86
CA PRO A 57 12.06 -7.10 5.46
C PRO A 57 11.29 -7.91 4.42
N GLU A 58 10.80 -9.09 4.80
CA GLU A 58 9.87 -9.87 3.96
C GLU A 58 8.47 -9.22 3.89
N ILE A 59 8.06 -8.56 4.97
CA ILE A 59 6.72 -7.95 5.13
C ILE A 59 6.87 -6.49 5.57
N ILE A 60 6.14 -5.60 4.91
CA ILE A 60 6.06 -4.18 5.21
C ILE A 60 4.62 -3.84 5.59
N LEU A 61 4.42 -3.41 6.84
CA LEU A 61 3.12 -2.96 7.35
C LEU A 61 3.06 -1.43 7.34
N LEU A 62 2.04 -0.87 6.69
CA LEU A 62 1.84 0.58 6.58
C LEU A 62 0.47 0.96 7.14
N ASP A 63 0.47 1.90 8.08
CA ASP A 63 -0.75 2.51 8.60
C ASP A 63 -1.03 3.82 7.86
N GLU A 64 -2.15 3.86 7.11
CA GLU A 64 -2.60 4.99 6.31
C GLU A 64 -1.47 5.64 5.46
N PRO A 65 -0.85 4.89 4.53
CA PRO A 65 0.35 5.33 3.82
C PRO A 65 0.15 6.62 3.02
N THR A 66 -1.09 6.91 2.63
CA THR A 66 -1.47 8.03 1.77
C THR A 66 -2.10 9.21 2.52
N ALA A 67 -2.26 9.12 3.85
CA ALA A 67 -2.86 10.20 4.63
C ALA A 67 -2.11 11.54 4.45
N GLY A 68 -2.89 12.60 4.23
CA GLY A 68 -2.40 13.98 4.06
C GLY A 68 -1.69 14.27 2.74
N GLN A 69 -1.73 13.36 1.76
CA GLN A 69 -1.15 13.56 0.43
C GLN A 69 -2.17 14.12 -0.57
N ASP A 70 -1.68 14.88 -1.55
CA ASP A 70 -2.47 15.17 -2.75
C ASP A 70 -2.49 13.98 -3.72
N GLN A 71 -3.34 14.05 -4.75
CA GLN A 71 -3.53 12.96 -5.71
C GLN A 71 -2.25 12.55 -6.44
N ARG A 72 -1.32 13.48 -6.67
CA ARG A 72 -0.06 13.17 -7.36
C ARG A 72 0.85 12.37 -6.44
N HIS A 73 1.09 12.87 -5.24
CA HIS A 73 1.96 12.21 -4.27
C HIS A 73 1.36 10.89 -3.78
N TYR A 74 0.04 10.79 -3.71
CA TYR A 74 -0.69 9.54 -3.52
C TYR A 74 -0.26 8.48 -4.54
N ARG A 75 -0.39 8.78 -5.85
CA ARG A 75 -0.06 7.81 -6.91
C ARG A 75 1.40 7.44 -6.88
N GLU A 76 2.27 8.44 -6.75
CA GLU A 76 3.72 8.21 -6.65
C GLU A 76 4.06 7.29 -5.47
N MET A 77 3.35 7.37 -4.34
CA MET A 77 3.56 6.47 -3.20
C MET A 77 3.07 5.05 -3.52
N MET A 78 1.88 4.92 -4.09
CA MET A 78 1.29 3.61 -4.39
C MET A 78 2.07 2.86 -5.47
N GLU A 79 2.48 3.54 -6.55
CA GLU A 79 3.37 2.98 -7.58
C GLU A 79 4.71 2.51 -6.98
N PHE A 80 5.23 3.23 -5.98
CA PHE A 80 6.43 2.81 -5.28
C PHE A 80 6.19 1.54 -4.44
N LEU A 81 5.05 1.43 -3.75
CA LEU A 81 4.69 0.20 -3.02
C LEU A 81 4.48 -0.99 -3.97
N ASP A 82 3.85 -0.79 -5.12
CA ASP A 82 3.69 -1.80 -6.17
C ASP A 82 5.06 -2.29 -6.68
N GLN A 83 6.02 -1.39 -6.88
CA GLN A 83 7.39 -1.76 -7.28
C GLN A 83 8.09 -2.62 -6.21
N LEU A 84 7.92 -2.29 -4.93
CA LEU A 84 8.45 -3.12 -3.84
C LEU A 84 7.77 -4.49 -3.80
N ASN A 85 6.46 -4.54 -4.03
CA ASN A 85 5.74 -5.80 -4.11
C ASN A 85 6.25 -6.69 -5.25
N ALA A 86 6.45 -6.11 -6.44
CA ALA A 86 7.03 -6.79 -7.59
C ALA A 86 8.48 -7.29 -7.34
N GLN A 87 9.20 -6.69 -6.40
CA GLN A 87 10.53 -7.13 -5.95
C GLN A 87 10.48 -8.27 -4.92
N GLY A 88 9.29 -8.70 -4.50
CA GLY A 88 9.08 -9.83 -3.58
C GLY A 88 8.72 -9.44 -2.14
N HIS A 89 8.55 -8.15 -1.85
CA HIS A 89 8.06 -7.71 -0.54
C HIS A 89 6.55 -7.92 -0.41
N THR A 90 6.11 -8.45 0.74
CA THR A 90 4.67 -8.45 1.07
C THR A 90 4.30 -7.09 1.63
N ILE A 91 3.32 -6.43 1.00
CA ILE A 91 2.81 -5.13 1.46
C ILE A 91 1.47 -5.33 2.15
N VAL A 92 1.37 -4.90 3.41
CA VAL A 92 0.11 -4.89 4.15
C VAL A 92 -0.22 -3.44 4.48
N MET A 93 -1.40 -2.99 4.07
CA MET A 93 -1.86 -1.63 4.29
C MET A 93 -3.09 -1.64 5.17
N ILE A 94 -3.11 -0.75 6.14
CA ILE A 94 -4.30 -0.42 6.92
C ILE A 94 -4.83 0.87 6.32
N THR A 95 -6.07 0.83 5.83
CA THR A 95 -6.72 2.03 5.29
C THR A 95 -8.23 2.02 5.49
N HIS A 96 -8.81 3.22 5.57
CA HIS A 96 -10.24 3.45 5.43
C HIS A 96 -10.64 3.95 4.02
N ASP A 97 -9.69 4.05 3.08
CA ASP A 97 -9.95 4.45 1.71
C ASP A 97 -10.30 3.23 0.83
N MET A 98 -11.59 3.11 0.50
CA MET A 98 -12.10 1.98 -0.28
C MET A 98 -11.65 2.02 -1.74
N GLN A 99 -11.37 3.21 -2.28
CA GLN A 99 -10.83 3.34 -3.63
C GLN A 99 -9.36 2.88 -3.65
N LEU A 100 -8.58 3.23 -2.64
CA LEU A 100 -7.21 2.70 -2.48
C LEU A 100 -7.21 1.18 -2.42
N MET A 101 -8.09 0.61 -1.59
CA MET A 101 -8.25 -0.84 -1.48
C MET A 101 -8.59 -1.48 -2.83
N LEU A 102 -9.57 -0.94 -3.56
CA LEU A 102 -9.93 -1.42 -4.90
C LEU A 102 -8.77 -1.36 -5.87
N ASP A 103 -8.02 -0.26 -5.87
CA ASP A 103 -7.00 0.00 -6.88
C ASP A 103 -5.72 -0.79 -6.62
N TYR A 104 -5.31 -0.99 -5.36
CA TYR A 104 -3.94 -1.44 -5.03
C TYR A 104 -3.87 -2.68 -4.14
N SER A 105 -4.97 -3.41 -3.95
CA SER A 105 -4.93 -4.67 -3.19
C SER A 105 -5.49 -5.85 -3.99
N ASP A 106 -4.90 -7.02 -3.78
CA ASP A 106 -5.39 -8.30 -4.30
C ASP A 106 -6.38 -8.99 -3.37
N ARG A 107 -6.26 -8.67 -2.08
CA ARG A 107 -6.97 -9.29 -0.97
C ARG A 107 -7.18 -8.24 0.11
N ALA A 108 -8.36 -8.23 0.72
CA ALA A 108 -8.70 -7.35 1.82
C ALA A 108 -9.28 -8.17 2.98
N VAL A 109 -8.99 -7.70 4.20
CA VAL A 109 -9.46 -8.30 5.44
C VAL A 109 -10.23 -7.23 6.21
N VAL A 110 -11.50 -7.51 6.51
CA VAL A 110 -12.37 -6.57 7.21
C VAL A 110 -12.41 -6.92 8.69
N VAL A 111 -12.08 -5.96 9.55
CA VAL A 111 -12.01 -6.12 11.00
C VAL A 111 -13.06 -5.23 11.68
N VAL A 112 -13.91 -5.84 12.51
CA VAL A 112 -14.93 -5.16 13.32
C VAL A 112 -14.85 -5.69 14.75
N ASP A 113 -14.81 -4.80 15.74
CA ASP A 113 -14.73 -5.15 17.16
C ASP A 113 -13.62 -6.16 17.52
N GLY A 114 -12.47 -6.05 16.82
CA GLY A 114 -11.33 -6.95 17.01
C GLY A 114 -11.50 -8.34 16.39
N GLN A 115 -12.54 -8.57 15.60
CA GLN A 115 -12.79 -9.81 14.88
C GLN A 115 -12.72 -9.62 13.38
N ILE A 116 -12.15 -10.60 12.68
CA ILE A 116 -12.21 -10.65 11.22
C ILE A 116 -13.63 -11.08 10.85
N ILE A 117 -14.34 -10.23 10.10
CA ILE A 117 -15.69 -10.53 9.62
C ILE A 117 -15.71 -10.94 8.15
N GLU A 118 -14.66 -10.59 7.40
CA GLU A 118 -14.49 -10.98 5.99
C GLU A 118 -13.01 -11.02 5.59
N ASP A 119 -12.68 -11.91 4.66
CA ASP A 119 -11.35 -12.14 4.09
C ASP A 119 -11.48 -12.59 2.62
N ALA A 120 -11.57 -11.62 1.71
CA ALA A 120 -11.92 -11.84 0.32
C ALA A 120 -11.25 -10.82 -0.61
N SER A 121 -11.58 -10.85 -1.90
CA SER A 121 -11.14 -9.79 -2.82
C SER A 121 -11.85 -8.46 -2.51
N PRO A 122 -11.24 -7.31 -2.86
CA PRO A 122 -11.89 -6.00 -2.70
C PRO A 122 -13.26 -5.90 -3.38
N ALA A 123 -13.43 -6.54 -4.54
CA ALA A 123 -14.69 -6.54 -5.27
C ALA A 123 -15.79 -7.32 -4.53
N GLU A 124 -15.44 -8.46 -3.93
CA GLU A 124 -16.38 -9.27 -3.14
C GLU A 124 -16.81 -8.50 -1.87
N ILE A 125 -15.86 -7.93 -1.13
CA ILE A 125 -16.16 -7.14 0.08
C ILE A 125 -17.07 -5.95 -0.23
N LEU A 126 -16.81 -5.23 -1.32
CA LEU A 126 -17.60 -4.06 -1.70
C LEU A 126 -18.88 -4.40 -2.47
N SER A 127 -19.17 -5.69 -2.67
CA SER A 127 -20.45 -6.14 -3.23
C SER A 127 -21.34 -6.81 -2.18
N ASP A 128 -20.89 -6.89 -0.93
CA ASP A 128 -21.65 -7.44 0.19
C ASP A 128 -22.16 -6.31 1.11
N ASP A 129 -23.44 -5.98 0.95
CA ASP A 129 -24.13 -4.96 1.76
C ASP A 129 -24.03 -5.26 3.26
N THR A 130 -24.02 -6.53 3.66
CA THR A 130 -23.94 -6.92 5.08
C THR A 130 -22.56 -6.58 5.65
N VAL A 131 -21.49 -6.80 4.87
CA VAL A 131 -20.12 -6.44 5.27
C VAL A 131 -19.97 -4.92 5.32
N ILE A 132 -20.45 -4.21 4.28
CA ILE A 132 -20.41 -2.75 4.19
C ILE A 132 -21.10 -2.11 5.39
N GLU A 133 -22.34 -2.51 5.69
CA GLU A 133 -23.11 -1.98 6.80
C GLU A 133 -22.45 -2.28 8.15
N ARG A 134 -22.03 -3.52 8.39
CA ARG A 134 -21.44 -3.93 9.67
C ARG A 134 -20.10 -3.27 9.96
N ALA A 135 -19.27 -3.06 8.94
CA ALA A 135 -17.98 -2.41 9.07
C ALA A 135 -18.03 -0.90 8.84
N ASN A 136 -19.20 -0.33 8.57
CA ASN A 136 -19.39 1.10 8.26
C ASN A 136 -18.45 1.56 7.14
N LEU A 137 -18.34 0.73 6.09
CA LEU A 137 -17.52 1.03 4.91
C LEU A 137 -18.27 2.02 4.00
N LYS A 138 -17.51 2.81 3.25
CA LYS A 138 -18.09 3.70 2.24
C LYS A 138 -18.26 2.96 0.94
N GLU A 139 -19.44 3.05 0.35
CA GLU A 139 -19.65 2.61 -1.02
C GLU A 139 -18.80 3.44 -1.99
N THR A 140 -18.40 2.81 -3.08
CA THR A 140 -17.56 3.43 -4.11
C THR A 140 -18.40 3.86 -5.31
N SER A 141 -17.87 4.80 -6.10
CA SER A 141 -18.58 5.31 -7.29
C SER A 141 -18.90 4.21 -8.30
N ILE A 142 -18.06 3.16 -8.40
CA ILE A 142 -18.28 2.04 -9.32
C ILE A 142 -19.44 1.15 -8.86
N PHE A 143 -19.61 0.97 -7.56
CA PHE A 143 -20.73 0.24 -6.98
C PHE A 143 -22.06 0.94 -7.29
N HIS A 144 -22.17 2.23 -6.96
CA HIS A 144 -23.35 3.03 -7.29
C HIS A 144 -23.64 3.09 -8.79
N LEU A 145 -22.60 3.07 -9.63
CA LEU A 145 -22.76 3.01 -11.07
C LEU A 145 -23.39 1.69 -11.51
N ALA A 146 -22.97 0.56 -10.92
CA ALA A 146 -23.55 -0.75 -11.22
C ALA A 146 -25.05 -0.79 -10.90
N GLU A 147 -25.42 -0.31 -9.71
CA GLU A 147 -26.83 -0.24 -9.29
C GLU A 147 -27.66 0.62 -10.25
N ARG A 148 -27.15 1.81 -10.62
CA ARG A 148 -27.85 2.71 -11.55
C ARG A 148 -28.00 2.14 -12.95
N LEU A 149 -27.07 1.29 -13.38
CA LEU A 149 -27.12 0.61 -14.66
C LEU A 149 -27.96 -0.69 -14.60
N GLY A 150 -28.36 -1.14 -13.42
CA GLY A 150 -29.07 -2.40 -13.23
C GLY A 150 -28.21 -3.63 -13.58
N VAL A 151 -26.88 -3.50 -13.44
CA VAL A 151 -25.92 -4.59 -13.67
C VAL A 151 -25.41 -5.13 -12.33
N ASN A 152 -24.83 -6.32 -12.34
CA ASN A 152 -24.28 -6.93 -11.14
C ASN A 152 -23.07 -6.12 -10.62
N PRO A 153 -23.10 -5.60 -9.36
CA PRO A 153 -22.00 -4.82 -8.79
C PRO A 153 -20.67 -5.56 -8.73
N LEU A 154 -20.68 -6.85 -8.41
CA LEU A 154 -19.47 -7.67 -8.36
C LEU A 154 -18.85 -7.81 -9.75
N GLU A 155 -19.66 -8.06 -10.77
CA GLU A 155 -19.16 -8.18 -12.16
C GLU A 155 -18.55 -6.87 -12.66
N LEU A 156 -19.22 -5.74 -12.44
CA LEU A 156 -18.73 -4.44 -12.88
C LEU A 156 -17.46 -4.01 -12.12
N THR A 157 -17.43 -4.23 -10.80
CA THR A 157 -16.27 -3.89 -9.96
C THR A 157 -15.08 -4.77 -10.31
N THR A 158 -15.30 -6.06 -10.54
CA THR A 158 -14.25 -6.99 -10.99
C THR A 158 -13.70 -6.58 -12.36
N PHE A 159 -14.58 -6.21 -13.30
CA PHE A 159 -14.18 -5.70 -14.61
C PHE A 159 -13.32 -4.43 -14.49
N TYR A 160 -13.77 -3.47 -13.68
CA TYR A 160 -13.02 -2.24 -13.40
C TYR A 160 -11.61 -2.53 -12.88
N MET A 161 -11.49 -3.38 -11.86
CA MET A 161 -10.19 -3.75 -11.28
C MET A 161 -9.26 -4.40 -12.32
N GLN A 162 -9.80 -5.24 -13.21
CA GLN A 162 -9.00 -5.88 -14.26
C GLN A 162 -8.49 -4.87 -15.30
N GLU A 163 -9.32 -3.92 -15.71
CA GLU A 163 -8.93 -2.89 -16.69
C GLU A 163 -7.93 -1.88 -16.10
N GLU A 164 -8.13 -1.44 -14.85
CA GLU A 164 -7.17 -0.59 -14.14
C GLU A 164 -5.80 -1.25 -14.00
N ARG A 165 -5.76 -2.56 -13.76
CA ARG A 165 -4.50 -3.32 -13.70
C ARG A 165 -3.84 -3.49 -15.07
N ARG A 166 -4.62 -3.59 -16.16
CA ARG A 166 -4.09 -3.66 -17.54
C ARG A 166 -3.52 -2.33 -18.03
N GLY A 167 -4.01 -1.21 -17.49
CA GLY A 167 -3.54 0.13 -17.81
C GLY A 167 -2.21 0.52 -17.13
N ARG A 168 -1.70 -0.31 -16.21
CA ARG A 168 -0.46 -0.09 -15.45
C ARG A 168 0.73 -0.83 -16.04
#